data_AF-A0A178EKS8-F1
#
_entry.id   AF-A0A178EKS8-F1
#
_cell.length_a   1.000
_cell.length_b   1.000
_cell.length_c   1.000
_cell.angle_alpha   90.00
_cell.angle_beta   90.00
_cell.angle_gamma   90.00
#
_symmetry.space_group_name_H-M   'P 1'
#
loop_
_entity.id
_entity.type
_entity.pdbx_description
1 polymer ?
#
loop_
_entity_poly.entity_id
_entity_poly.type
_entity_poly.pdbx_seq_one_letter_code
_entity_poly.pdbx_strand_id
1 'polypeptide(L)'
;MSFQSVFLAATMLLATSNAHVLMKSPVPYSVDKLDNGPITKAQYPCKSQNGFTVSTMNAMKVGEKQTLELSGSAVHGGGSCQLSVTLDTEPTANSVFKVIKSMEGGCPGVDSAAQSYDFELPASIPNGKATFAWTWFSKLSGLPELYMNCAPIEVTGGASDKSAFDALPDMLVANLDDSCESVANFAVQFPDPGSDVQKGSTNDLKPPTGSACGKSVGTTPSEPSSPAGAEPTAAPTSAPAQEPAETAPSAPSTPSTPGNASGTCTTNGAVVCNGEKQFGLCNNGKVVWQDVAAGTACVNGVISKRSFNGRVARPRYVGSRVAVPVVY
;
A
#
# COMPACT_ATOMS: atom_id res chain seq x y z
N MET A 1 31.05 24.41 -53.91
CA MET A 1 31.09 25.00 -52.56
C MET A 1 29.66 24.92 -52.01
N SER A 2 29.18 23.76 -51.57
CA SER A 2 29.25 23.23 -50.19
C SER A 2 29.08 24.30 -49.12
N PHE A 3 27.89 24.34 -48.49
CA PHE A 3 27.75 24.46 -47.04
C PHE A 3 26.48 23.70 -46.61
N GLN A 4 26.68 22.47 -46.15
CA GLN A 4 25.65 21.72 -45.44
C GLN A 4 25.36 22.43 -44.11
N SER A 5 24.12 22.84 -43.90
CA SER A 5 23.64 23.30 -42.60
C SER A 5 23.32 22.08 -41.75
N VAL A 6 24.17 21.80 -40.76
CA VAL A 6 23.96 20.74 -39.78
C VAL A 6 22.88 21.19 -38.80
N PHE A 7 21.69 20.60 -38.89
CA PHE A 7 20.67 20.69 -37.85
C PHE A 7 21.13 19.91 -36.63
N LEU A 8 21.54 20.61 -35.56
CA LEU A 8 21.71 19.99 -34.24
C LEU A 8 20.31 19.85 -33.60
N ALA A 9 19.68 18.69 -33.78
CA ALA A 9 18.49 18.33 -33.03
C ALA A 9 18.91 17.95 -31.60
N ALA A 10 18.84 18.90 -30.67
CA ALA A 10 18.99 18.63 -29.24
C ALA A 10 17.77 17.83 -28.76
N THR A 11 17.87 16.51 -28.76
CA THR A 11 16.90 15.63 -28.12
C THR A 11 17.05 15.79 -26.61
N MET A 12 16.21 16.63 -26.00
CA MET A 12 16.00 16.62 -24.56
C MET A 12 15.43 15.25 -24.19
N LEU A 13 16.27 14.36 -23.66
CA LEU A 13 15.78 13.23 -22.88
C LEU A 13 15.10 13.81 -21.63
N LEU A 14 13.77 13.93 -21.69
CA LEU A 14 12.93 14.12 -20.51
C LEU A 14 13.15 12.91 -19.60
N ALA A 15 14.02 13.05 -18.60
CA ALA A 15 14.07 12.11 -17.50
C ALA A 15 12.69 12.16 -16.82
N THR A 16 11.89 11.10 -17.00
CA THR A 16 10.65 10.91 -16.26
C THR A 16 11.04 10.69 -14.80
N SER A 17 11.13 11.78 -14.05
CA SER A 17 11.32 11.71 -12.61
C SER A 17 10.07 11.08 -12.02
N ASN A 18 10.20 9.83 -11.56
CA ASN A 18 9.12 9.09 -10.91
C ASN A 18 8.97 9.57 -9.46
N ALA A 19 8.69 10.87 -9.29
CA ALA A 19 8.84 11.54 -8.01
C ALA A 19 7.62 11.33 -7.08
N HIS A 20 6.42 11.09 -7.62
CA HIS A 20 5.20 11.00 -6.82
C HIS A 20 5.14 9.75 -5.91
N VAL A 21 4.21 9.77 -4.96
CA VAL A 21 4.19 8.85 -3.81
C VAL A 21 3.32 7.62 -4.07
N LEU A 22 3.80 6.47 -3.60
CA LEU A 22 3.16 5.16 -3.67
C LEU A 22 3.17 4.47 -2.31
N MET A 23 2.15 3.66 -2.05
CA MET A 23 2.14 2.71 -0.95
C MET A 23 3.01 1.48 -1.26
N LYS A 24 3.85 1.10 -0.31
CA LYS A 24 4.70 -0.10 -0.34
C LYS A 24 4.26 -1.15 0.66
N SER A 25 3.86 -0.71 1.85
CA SER A 25 3.25 -1.55 2.88
C SER A 25 1.96 -0.87 3.37
N PRO A 26 0.83 -1.58 3.48
CA PRO A 26 0.62 -2.94 2.99
C PRO A 26 0.86 -3.06 1.47
N VAL A 27 1.24 -4.26 1.01
CA VAL A 27 1.54 -4.53 -0.39
C VAL A 27 0.27 -4.33 -1.24
N PRO A 28 0.25 -3.39 -2.20
CA PRO A 28 -0.95 -3.09 -2.98
C PRO A 28 -1.43 -4.24 -3.89
N TYR A 29 -2.66 -4.13 -4.39
CA TYR A 29 -3.09 -4.89 -5.56
C TYR A 29 -2.28 -4.49 -6.81
N SER A 30 -2.13 -5.41 -7.76
CA SER A 30 -1.61 -5.16 -9.11
C SER A 30 -0.31 -4.34 -9.13
N VAL A 31 0.62 -4.70 -8.23
CA VAL A 31 1.87 -3.96 -7.98
C VAL A 31 2.74 -3.76 -9.22
N ASP A 32 2.62 -4.66 -10.20
CA ASP A 32 3.32 -4.62 -11.48
C ASP A 32 2.79 -3.52 -12.43
N LYS A 33 1.57 -3.04 -12.20
CA LYS A 33 0.88 -2.04 -13.03
C LYS A 33 0.67 -0.70 -12.34
N LEU A 34 1.05 -0.59 -11.06
CA LEU A 34 0.76 0.57 -10.25
C LEU A 34 1.70 1.74 -10.63
N ASP A 35 1.14 2.82 -11.15
CA ASP A 35 1.83 4.09 -11.32
C ASP A 35 1.70 4.95 -10.06
N ASN A 36 2.56 5.96 -9.91
CA ASN A 36 2.58 6.86 -8.75
C ASN A 36 1.78 8.15 -8.93
N GLY A 37 1.04 8.34 -10.03
CA GLY A 37 0.26 9.54 -10.26
C GLY A 37 -1.01 9.60 -9.41
N PRO A 38 -1.69 10.76 -9.35
CA PRO A 38 -3.02 10.85 -8.79
C PRO A 38 -4.02 10.04 -9.62
N ILE A 39 -5.17 9.70 -9.03
CA ILE A 39 -6.26 9.02 -9.73
C ILE A 39 -7.21 10.03 -10.38
N THR A 40 -7.77 9.64 -11.51
CA THR A 40 -8.92 10.31 -12.13
C THR A 40 -10.23 9.63 -11.73
N LYS A 41 -11.37 10.25 -12.01
CA LYS A 41 -12.70 9.65 -11.78
C LYS A 41 -12.89 8.28 -12.42
N ALA A 42 -12.32 8.08 -13.62
CA ALA A 42 -12.40 6.79 -14.33
C ALA A 42 -11.53 5.69 -13.70
N GLN A 43 -10.53 6.07 -12.90
CA GLN A 43 -9.64 5.16 -12.19
C GLN A 43 -10.08 4.93 -10.74
N TYR A 44 -11.15 5.60 -10.29
CA TYR A 44 -11.69 5.44 -8.95
C TYR A 44 -12.58 4.17 -8.86
N PRO A 45 -12.50 3.40 -7.77
CA PRO A 45 -11.48 3.47 -6.71
C PRO A 45 -10.22 2.67 -7.08
N CYS A 46 -9.16 2.82 -6.29
CA CYS A 46 -8.02 1.90 -6.27
C CYS A 46 -7.20 1.74 -7.56
N LYS A 47 -7.30 2.65 -8.55
CA LYS A 47 -6.78 2.41 -9.91
C LYS A 47 -7.34 1.13 -10.52
N SER A 48 -8.66 0.95 -10.38
CA SER A 48 -9.40 -0.27 -10.73
C SER A 48 -9.18 -0.75 -12.17
N GLN A 49 -8.81 0.13 -13.11
CA GLN A 49 -8.45 -0.26 -14.48
C GLN A 49 -7.26 -1.23 -14.56
N ASN A 50 -6.45 -1.32 -13.51
CA ASN A 50 -5.33 -2.25 -13.41
C ASN A 50 -5.77 -3.67 -13.00
N GLY A 51 -7.00 -3.82 -12.49
CA GLY A 51 -7.53 -5.02 -11.85
C GLY A 51 -7.06 -5.18 -10.40
N PHE A 52 -7.51 -6.26 -9.75
CA PHE A 52 -7.25 -6.56 -8.33
C PHE A 52 -6.38 -7.81 -8.14
N THR A 53 -5.27 -7.90 -8.88
CA THR A 53 -4.36 -9.05 -8.75
C THR A 53 -3.67 -9.02 -7.38
N VAL A 54 -3.83 -10.08 -6.60
CA VAL A 54 -3.18 -10.24 -5.29
C VAL A 54 -1.77 -10.77 -5.48
N SER A 55 -0.76 -9.93 -5.25
CA SER A 55 0.65 -10.36 -5.20
C SER A 55 1.02 -10.89 -3.81
N THR A 56 0.44 -10.31 -2.76
CA THR A 56 0.62 -10.69 -1.35
C THR A 56 -0.64 -10.35 -0.59
N MET A 57 -1.22 -11.29 0.14
CA MET A 57 -2.32 -11.02 1.08
C MET A 57 -1.71 -10.49 2.38
N ASN A 58 -2.07 -9.28 2.79
CA ASN A 58 -1.50 -8.66 3.97
C ASN A 58 -2.28 -9.13 5.21
N ALA A 59 -1.70 -10.05 5.98
CA ALA A 59 -2.30 -10.49 7.23
C ALA A 59 -2.25 -9.35 8.26
N MET A 60 -3.40 -8.95 8.79
CA MET A 60 -3.52 -7.88 9.77
C MET A 60 -4.39 -8.35 10.93
N LYS A 61 -3.83 -8.28 12.14
CA LYS A 61 -4.59 -8.57 13.35
C LYS A 61 -5.06 -7.28 14.00
N VAL A 62 -6.33 -7.25 14.37
CA VAL A 62 -6.95 -6.12 15.08
C VAL A 62 -6.17 -5.80 16.37
N GLY A 63 -5.98 -4.51 16.61
CA GLY A 63 -5.22 -3.97 17.75
C GLY A 63 -3.71 -4.24 17.71
N GLU A 64 -3.18 -4.87 16.66
CA GLU A 64 -1.74 -4.97 16.47
C GLU A 64 -1.23 -3.83 15.60
N LYS A 65 -0.11 -3.25 16.02
CA LYS A 65 0.57 -2.18 15.29
C LYS A 65 0.99 -2.66 13.90
N GLN A 66 0.43 -2.01 12.90
CA GLN A 66 0.78 -2.14 11.49
C GLN A 66 1.58 -0.91 11.04
N THR A 67 2.30 -1.04 9.92
CA THR A 67 3.05 0.06 9.34
C THR A 67 2.59 0.33 7.91
N LEU A 68 2.19 1.57 7.67
CA LEU A 68 2.04 2.15 6.35
C LEU A 68 3.42 2.63 5.90
N GLU A 69 4.00 1.96 4.91
CA GLU A 69 5.23 2.43 4.26
C GLU A 69 4.88 3.08 2.93
N LEU A 70 5.35 4.32 2.76
CA LEU A 70 5.17 5.08 1.54
C LEU A 70 6.55 5.33 0.90
N SER A 71 6.57 5.38 -0.43
CA SER A 71 7.79 5.67 -1.20
C SER A 71 7.53 6.74 -2.25
N GLY A 72 8.42 7.70 -2.36
CA GLY A 72 8.34 8.82 -3.31
C GLY A 72 9.11 10.01 -2.77
N SER A 73 9.41 10.97 -3.64
CA SER A 73 10.20 12.18 -3.31
C SER A 73 9.45 13.50 -3.55
N ALA A 74 8.36 13.49 -4.30
CA ALA A 74 7.44 14.61 -4.49
C ALA A 74 6.26 14.45 -3.52
N VAL A 75 6.50 14.83 -2.26
CA VAL A 75 5.49 14.81 -1.20
C VAL A 75 4.60 16.05 -1.20
N HIS A 76 4.79 16.99 -2.15
CA HIS A 76 3.97 18.20 -2.34
C HIS A 76 3.73 19.01 -1.06
N GLY A 77 4.75 19.17 -0.22
CA GLY A 77 4.64 19.86 1.07
C GLY A 77 3.68 19.20 2.06
N GLY A 78 3.40 17.90 1.86
CA GLY A 78 2.44 17.10 2.58
C GLY A 78 1.04 17.22 2.02
N GLY A 79 0.10 17.50 2.91
CA GLY A 79 -1.32 17.35 2.65
C GLY A 79 -1.97 16.58 3.78
N SER A 80 -3.02 15.84 3.47
CA SER A 80 -3.69 14.98 4.47
C SER A 80 -4.04 13.64 3.86
N CYS A 81 -4.02 12.61 4.70
CA CYS A 81 -4.27 11.24 4.28
C CYS A 81 -5.37 10.61 5.12
N GLN A 82 -6.12 9.70 4.52
CA GLN A 82 -6.96 8.76 5.27
C GLN A 82 -6.51 7.33 5.01
N LEU A 83 -6.56 6.52 6.06
CA LEU A 83 -6.52 5.08 5.97
C LEU A 83 -7.94 4.59 6.17
N SER A 84 -8.41 3.79 5.23
CA SER A 84 -9.78 3.31 5.22
C SER A 84 -9.86 1.84 4.84
N VAL A 85 -10.95 1.18 5.20
CA VAL A 85 -11.20 -0.22 4.86
C VAL A 85 -12.57 -0.35 4.21
N THR A 86 -12.67 -1.16 3.17
CA THR A 86 -13.94 -1.67 2.66
C THR A 86 -13.94 -3.18 2.74
N LEU A 87 -15.09 -3.80 2.96
CA LEU A 87 -15.21 -5.27 3.01
C LEU A 87 -15.24 -5.89 1.62
N ASP A 88 -15.32 -5.08 0.56
CA ASP A 88 -15.23 -5.54 -0.81
C ASP A 88 -13.78 -5.90 -1.16
N THR A 89 -13.58 -7.11 -1.67
CA THR A 89 -12.24 -7.57 -2.12
C THR A 89 -11.88 -7.02 -3.50
N GLU A 90 -12.87 -6.57 -4.26
CA GLU A 90 -12.68 -5.91 -5.56
C GLU A 90 -13.56 -4.65 -5.60
N PRO A 91 -13.11 -3.54 -4.98
CA PRO A 91 -13.94 -2.36 -4.83
C PRO A 91 -14.38 -1.73 -6.16
N THR A 92 -15.60 -1.22 -6.18
CA THR A 92 -16.22 -0.52 -7.30
C THR A 92 -16.50 0.94 -6.92
N ALA A 93 -17.02 1.73 -7.86
CA ALA A 93 -17.46 3.10 -7.57
C ALA A 93 -18.55 3.20 -6.48
N ASN A 94 -19.25 2.10 -6.19
CA ASN A 94 -20.29 2.03 -5.14
C ASN A 94 -19.77 1.46 -3.82
N SER A 95 -18.50 1.03 -3.75
CA SER A 95 -17.92 0.49 -2.54
C SER A 95 -17.76 1.60 -1.50
N VAL A 96 -18.22 1.33 -0.29
CA VAL A 96 -18.07 2.23 0.84
C VAL A 96 -16.78 1.90 1.57
N PHE A 97 -15.90 2.89 1.67
CA PHE A 97 -14.67 2.82 2.46
C PHE A 97 -14.91 3.51 3.79
N LYS A 98 -14.60 2.81 4.88
CA LYS A 98 -14.76 3.27 6.25
C LYS A 98 -13.43 3.74 6.82
N VAL A 99 -13.38 4.97 7.32
CA VAL A 99 -12.17 5.59 7.87
C VAL A 99 -11.77 4.88 9.15
N ILE A 100 -10.49 4.51 9.23
CA ILE A 100 -9.88 3.91 10.43
C ILE A 100 -8.82 4.83 11.04
N LYS A 101 -8.22 5.72 10.24
CA LYS A 101 -7.27 6.72 10.71
C LYS A 101 -7.24 7.92 9.76
N SER A 102 -7.18 9.12 10.33
CA SER A 102 -6.94 10.36 9.58
C SER A 102 -5.63 11.01 10.01
N MET A 103 -4.83 11.42 9.03
CA MET A 103 -3.60 12.19 9.23
C MET A 103 -3.78 13.56 8.60
N GLU A 104 -4.03 14.56 9.44
CA GLU A 104 -4.37 15.92 9.01
C GLU A 104 -3.15 16.82 9.09
N GLY A 105 -2.59 17.14 7.93
CA GLY A 105 -1.34 17.89 7.79
C GLY A 105 -0.11 16.98 7.78
N GLY A 106 0.86 17.34 6.96
CA GLY A 106 2.18 16.70 6.92
C GLY A 106 2.27 15.29 6.33
N CYS A 107 1.17 14.62 6.01
CA CYS A 107 1.20 13.35 5.27
C CYS A 107 1.29 13.59 3.76
N PRO A 108 2.12 12.86 2.99
CA PRO A 108 2.98 11.74 3.37
C PRO A 108 4.37 12.15 3.87
N GLY A 109 4.67 13.43 3.90
CA GLY A 109 5.87 14.04 4.45
C GLY A 109 5.87 15.52 4.06
N VAL A 110 6.60 16.38 4.75
CA VAL A 110 6.67 17.82 4.40
C VAL A 110 7.88 18.19 3.55
N ASP A 111 8.95 17.38 3.61
CA ASP A 111 10.24 17.68 2.99
C ASP A 111 10.50 16.82 1.73
N SER A 112 11.62 16.10 1.66
CA SER A 112 12.12 15.50 0.41
C SER A 112 11.76 14.03 0.20
N ALA A 113 11.08 13.38 1.15
CA ALA A 113 10.76 11.96 1.08
C ALA A 113 9.46 11.63 1.81
N ALA A 114 8.71 10.68 1.26
CA ALA A 114 7.58 10.07 1.95
C ALA A 114 8.04 9.35 3.23
N GLN A 115 7.23 9.44 4.28
CA GLN A 115 7.47 8.85 5.59
C GLN A 115 6.63 7.59 5.79
N SER A 116 7.00 6.81 6.80
CA SER A 116 6.19 5.69 7.28
C SER A 116 5.34 6.12 8.48
N TYR A 117 4.18 5.50 8.62
CA TYR A 117 3.21 5.79 9.66
C TYR A 117 2.75 4.50 10.32
N ASP A 118 2.67 4.50 11.64
CA ASP A 118 2.06 3.40 12.38
C ASP A 118 0.55 3.57 12.45
N PHE A 119 -0.18 2.47 12.31
CA PHE A 119 -1.63 2.42 12.46
C PHE A 119 -2.06 1.08 13.07
N GLU A 120 -3.29 1.01 13.55
CA GLU A 120 -3.89 -0.23 14.03
C GLU A 120 -5.25 -0.41 13.36
N LEU A 121 -5.65 -1.66 13.14
CA LEU A 121 -7.03 -1.94 12.75
C LEU A 121 -7.92 -1.88 14.01
N PRO A 122 -8.96 -1.03 14.04
CA PRO A 122 -9.88 -0.97 15.18
C PRO A 122 -10.69 -2.25 15.32
N ALA A 123 -11.15 -2.52 16.55
CA ALA A 123 -11.96 -3.70 16.86
C ALA A 123 -13.32 -3.75 16.13
N SER A 124 -13.74 -2.63 15.55
CA SER A 124 -14.94 -2.55 14.72
C SER A 124 -14.84 -3.33 13.40
N ILE A 125 -13.63 -3.60 12.89
CA ILE A 125 -13.48 -4.29 11.60
C ILE A 125 -13.79 -5.78 11.75
N PRO A 126 -14.68 -6.37 10.91
CA PRO A 126 -14.95 -7.80 10.93
C PRO A 126 -13.76 -8.66 10.50
N ASN A 127 -13.74 -9.91 10.95
CA ASN A 127 -12.78 -10.90 10.44
C ASN A 127 -13.02 -11.22 8.95
N GLY A 128 -11.94 -11.57 8.24
CA GLY A 128 -12.00 -12.04 6.85
C GLY A 128 -11.22 -11.17 5.87
N LYS A 129 -11.41 -11.43 4.58
CA LYS A 129 -10.76 -10.67 3.51
C LYS A 129 -11.47 -9.34 3.30
N ALA A 130 -10.68 -8.29 3.11
CA ALA A 130 -11.14 -6.94 2.89
C ALA A 130 -10.10 -6.17 2.05
N THR A 131 -10.40 -4.92 1.73
CA THR A 131 -9.49 -4.01 1.05
C THR A 131 -9.16 -2.82 1.94
N PHE A 132 -7.87 -2.63 2.19
CA PHE A 132 -7.31 -1.41 2.79
C PHE A 132 -7.07 -0.37 1.71
N ALA A 133 -7.32 0.89 2.00
CA ALA A 133 -7.04 2.02 1.13
C ALA A 133 -6.23 3.09 1.87
N TRP A 134 -5.13 3.52 1.26
CA TRP A 134 -4.48 4.78 1.56
C TRP A 134 -4.94 5.82 0.55
N THR A 135 -5.47 6.93 1.03
CA THR A 135 -5.75 8.13 0.22
C THR A 135 -4.90 9.29 0.68
N TRP A 136 -4.50 10.15 -0.26
CA TRP A 136 -3.75 11.37 0.01
C TRP A 136 -4.25 12.52 -0.87
N PHE A 137 -4.59 13.63 -0.22
CA PHE A 137 -4.90 14.91 -0.84
C PHE A 137 -3.65 15.78 -0.78
N SER A 138 -2.98 15.96 -1.93
CA SER A 138 -1.73 16.71 -2.01
C SER A 138 -1.96 18.22 -1.82
N LYS A 139 -1.04 18.88 -1.11
CA LYS A 139 -1.17 20.30 -0.76
C LYS A 139 -0.65 21.24 -1.86
N LEU A 140 0.57 20.98 -2.36
CA LEU A 140 1.33 21.90 -3.24
C LEU A 140 1.59 21.34 -4.65
N SER A 141 0.66 20.58 -5.20
CA SER A 141 0.72 20.01 -6.56
C SER A 141 0.33 21.00 -7.68
N GLY A 142 -0.25 22.15 -7.32
CA GLY A 142 -0.74 23.17 -8.27
C GLY A 142 -2.20 22.97 -8.72
N LEU A 143 -2.73 21.75 -8.63
CA LEU A 143 -4.15 21.42 -8.82
C LEU A 143 -4.63 20.50 -7.68
N PRO A 144 -5.92 20.50 -7.33
CA PRO A 144 -6.47 19.51 -6.40
C PRO A 144 -6.26 18.09 -6.96
N GLU A 145 -5.56 17.24 -6.23
CA GLU A 145 -5.30 15.85 -6.62
C GLU A 145 -5.73 14.88 -5.52
N LEU A 146 -6.13 13.68 -5.91
CA LEU A 146 -6.34 12.55 -5.01
C LEU A 146 -5.42 11.41 -5.43
N TYR A 147 -4.56 10.96 -4.52
CA TYR A 147 -3.81 9.72 -4.66
C TYR A 147 -4.57 8.63 -3.92
N MET A 148 -4.64 7.43 -4.50
CA MET A 148 -5.28 6.28 -3.87
C MET A 148 -4.54 5.00 -4.24
N ASN A 149 -4.07 4.24 -3.25
CA ASN A 149 -3.58 2.87 -3.45
C ASN A 149 -4.34 1.95 -2.50
N CYS A 150 -4.66 0.75 -3.00
CA CYS A 150 -5.42 -0.24 -2.23
C CYS A 150 -4.64 -1.54 -2.11
N ALA A 151 -4.79 -2.22 -0.99
CA ALA A 151 -4.13 -3.48 -0.68
C ALA A 151 -5.15 -4.54 -0.22
N PRO A 152 -4.98 -5.81 -0.63
CA PRO A 152 -5.72 -6.93 -0.06
C PRO A 152 -5.26 -7.16 1.38
N ILE A 153 -6.21 -7.19 2.31
CA ILE A 153 -5.94 -7.52 3.71
C ILE A 153 -6.75 -8.74 4.14
N GLU A 154 -6.19 -9.52 5.06
CA GLU A 154 -6.89 -10.58 5.77
C GLU A 154 -6.90 -10.26 7.27
N VAL A 155 -8.09 -9.92 7.76
CA VAL A 155 -8.32 -9.42 9.11
C VAL A 155 -8.60 -10.56 10.07
N THR A 156 -7.91 -10.56 11.21
CA THR A 156 -8.13 -11.51 12.31
C THR A 156 -8.28 -10.78 13.65
N GLY A 157 -8.98 -11.41 14.61
CA GLY A 157 -9.28 -10.83 15.92
C GLY A 157 -10.31 -9.69 15.90
N GLY A 158 -11.04 -9.55 14.80
CA GLY A 158 -12.03 -8.50 14.58
C GLY A 158 -13.43 -8.82 15.06
N ALA A 159 -14.37 -7.92 14.76
CA ALA A 159 -15.78 -8.04 15.10
C ALA A 159 -16.44 -9.29 14.49
N SER A 160 -17.50 -9.76 15.16
CA SER A 160 -18.36 -10.86 14.68
C SER A 160 -19.39 -10.43 13.62
N ASP A 161 -19.67 -9.14 13.53
CA ASP A 161 -20.66 -8.55 12.63
C ASP A 161 -20.19 -7.17 12.15
N LYS A 162 -20.99 -6.54 11.28
CA LYS A 162 -20.65 -5.28 10.61
C LYS A 162 -21.16 -4.03 11.32
N SER A 163 -21.93 -4.13 12.39
CA SER A 163 -22.63 -2.98 12.98
C SER A 163 -21.70 -1.84 13.40
N ALA A 164 -20.61 -2.16 14.10
CA ALA A 164 -19.60 -1.20 14.51
C ALA A 164 -18.76 -0.68 13.32
N PHE A 165 -18.57 -1.49 12.28
CA PHE A 165 -17.90 -1.09 11.05
C PHE A 165 -18.75 -0.10 10.25
N ASP A 166 -20.05 -0.36 10.11
CA ASP A 166 -20.99 0.47 9.37
C ASP A 166 -21.19 1.84 10.04
N ALA A 167 -20.96 1.93 11.36
CA ALA A 167 -20.97 3.17 12.13
C ALA A 167 -19.69 4.02 11.99
N LEU A 168 -18.62 3.48 11.40
CA LEU A 168 -17.42 4.29 11.10
C LEU A 168 -17.76 5.34 10.04
N PRO A 169 -17.06 6.49 10.05
CA PRO A 169 -17.17 7.49 9.00
C PRO A 169 -16.84 6.95 7.62
N ASP A 170 -17.50 7.49 6.60
CA ASP A 170 -17.13 7.22 5.22
C ASP A 170 -15.90 8.05 4.83
N MET A 171 -15.02 7.44 4.04
CA MET A 171 -13.83 8.09 3.50
C MET A 171 -14.23 9.29 2.64
N LEU A 172 -13.51 10.40 2.79
CA LEU A 172 -13.67 11.55 1.92
C LEU A 172 -13.30 11.17 0.49
N VAL A 173 -14.19 11.47 -0.45
CA VAL A 173 -13.92 11.45 -1.89
C VAL A 173 -14.02 12.88 -2.41
N ALA A 174 -12.91 13.40 -2.91
CA ALA A 174 -12.80 14.75 -3.47
C ALA A 174 -11.76 14.77 -4.59
N ASN A 175 -11.68 15.87 -5.34
CA ASN A 175 -10.70 16.09 -6.42
C ASN A 175 -10.86 15.10 -7.60
N LEU A 176 -12.04 14.51 -7.76
CA LEU A 176 -12.39 13.68 -8.93
C LEU A 176 -13.28 14.42 -9.93
N ASP A 177 -13.92 15.49 -9.48
CA ASP A 177 -14.69 16.47 -10.23
C ASP A 177 -14.92 17.72 -9.36
N ASP A 178 -15.60 18.72 -9.91
CA ASP A 178 -15.81 20.03 -9.29
C ASP A 178 -16.89 20.03 -8.18
N SER A 179 -17.45 18.85 -7.82
CA SER A 179 -18.52 18.77 -6.81
C SER A 179 -18.00 18.79 -5.37
N CYS A 180 -16.74 18.37 -5.17
CA CYS A 180 -15.99 18.49 -3.93
C CYS A 180 -14.49 18.60 -4.20
N GLU A 181 -13.88 19.70 -3.77
CA GLU A 181 -12.48 20.00 -4.01
C GLU A 181 -11.74 20.38 -2.71
N SER A 182 -10.51 19.93 -2.57
CA SER A 182 -9.59 20.45 -1.56
C SER A 182 -9.14 21.88 -1.90
N VAL A 183 -8.94 22.71 -0.87
CA VAL A 183 -8.45 24.07 -1.07
C VAL A 183 -6.95 24.06 -1.39
N ALA A 184 -6.57 24.63 -2.54
CA ALA A 184 -5.18 24.69 -2.97
C ALA A 184 -4.26 25.30 -1.91
N ASN A 185 -3.07 24.71 -1.73
CA ASN A 185 -2.05 25.11 -0.74
C ASN A 185 -2.43 24.93 0.74
N PHE A 186 -3.53 24.25 1.05
CA PHE A 186 -3.90 23.88 2.41
C PHE A 186 -3.98 22.36 2.54
N ALA A 187 -3.65 21.84 3.72
CA ALA A 187 -3.92 20.46 4.04
C ALA A 187 -5.43 20.27 4.31
N VAL A 188 -6.00 19.15 3.90
CA VAL A 188 -7.43 18.89 4.07
C VAL A 188 -7.77 18.68 5.55
N GLN A 189 -8.69 19.48 6.06
CA GLN A 189 -9.42 19.16 7.29
C GLN A 189 -10.58 18.24 6.91
N PHE A 190 -10.56 16.99 7.38
CA PHE A 190 -11.62 16.05 7.03
C PHE A 190 -12.92 16.46 7.73
N PRO A 191 -14.07 16.50 7.01
CA PRO A 191 -15.36 16.77 7.64
C PRO A 191 -15.73 15.74 8.70
N ASP A 192 -15.37 14.48 8.47
CA ASP A 192 -15.56 13.37 9.40
C ASP A 192 -14.27 12.53 9.51
N PRO A 193 -13.32 12.92 10.38
CA PRO A 193 -12.00 12.30 10.45
C PRO A 193 -11.99 10.95 11.19
N GLY A 194 -13.10 10.55 11.83
CA GLY A 194 -13.14 9.42 12.75
C GLY A 194 -12.46 9.69 14.09
N SER A 195 -12.24 8.62 14.85
CA SER A 195 -11.75 8.70 16.23
C SER A 195 -10.22 8.68 16.37
N ASP A 196 -9.50 8.08 15.41
CA ASP A 196 -8.03 8.10 15.37
C ASP A 196 -7.55 9.21 14.43
N VAL A 197 -7.20 10.35 15.02
CA VAL A 197 -6.75 11.53 14.28
C VAL A 197 -5.34 11.92 14.72
N GLN A 198 -4.39 11.81 13.80
CA GLN A 198 -3.06 12.35 13.95
C GLN A 198 -3.01 13.75 13.34
N LYS A 199 -2.71 14.77 14.17
CA LYS A 199 -2.43 16.12 13.69
C LYS A 199 -0.97 16.23 13.26
N GLY A 200 -0.74 16.71 12.05
CA GLY A 200 0.58 17.03 11.54
C GLY A 200 1.09 18.39 11.98
N SER A 201 2.28 18.74 11.51
CA SER A 201 3.03 19.93 11.91
C SER A 201 2.73 21.18 11.06
N THR A 202 1.93 21.07 10.01
CA THR A 202 1.78 22.13 9.00
C THR A 202 0.84 23.26 9.41
N ASN A 203 -0.04 23.06 10.41
CA ASN A 203 -0.94 24.07 10.99
C ASN A 203 -1.76 24.89 9.97
N ASP A 204 -2.17 24.26 8.87
CA ASP A 204 -2.72 24.88 7.68
C ASP A 204 -3.94 24.11 7.15
N LEU A 205 -4.76 23.61 8.08
CA LEU A 205 -5.93 22.81 7.75
C LEU A 205 -7.06 23.68 7.19
N LYS A 206 -7.67 23.24 6.10
CA LYS A 206 -8.91 23.81 5.56
C LYS A 206 -9.90 22.70 5.16
N PRO A 207 -11.19 22.85 5.48
CA PRO A 207 -12.19 21.92 4.99
C PRO A 207 -12.27 22.00 3.46
N PRO A 208 -12.58 20.87 2.78
CA PRO A 208 -12.83 20.90 1.35
C PRO A 208 -14.10 21.71 1.06
N THR A 209 -14.21 22.23 -0.17
CA THR A 209 -15.30 23.07 -0.62
C THR A 209 -16.09 22.39 -1.73
N GLY A 210 -17.41 22.49 -1.68
CA GLY A 210 -18.29 21.91 -2.69
C GLY A 210 -19.52 21.27 -2.06
N SER A 211 -20.59 21.16 -2.84
CA SER A 211 -21.90 20.68 -2.38
C SER A 211 -21.95 19.18 -2.05
N ALA A 212 -20.94 18.42 -2.50
CA ALA A 212 -20.82 16.98 -2.28
C ALA A 212 -19.82 16.61 -1.19
N CYS A 213 -19.08 17.57 -0.61
CA CYS A 213 -18.11 17.28 0.43
C CYS A 213 -18.77 16.71 1.69
N GLY A 214 -18.28 15.56 2.15
CA GLY A 214 -18.83 14.85 3.31
C GLY A 214 -20.12 14.08 3.02
N LYS A 215 -20.53 13.94 1.74
CA LYS A 215 -21.55 12.98 1.34
C LYS A 215 -20.88 11.66 0.99
N SER A 216 -21.41 10.58 1.55
CA SER A 216 -21.04 9.23 1.20
C SER A 216 -21.29 8.99 -0.29
N VAL A 217 -20.32 8.41 -1.00
CA VAL A 217 -20.50 7.94 -2.39
C VAL A 217 -21.22 6.59 -2.33
N GLY A 218 -22.46 6.65 -1.87
CA GLY A 218 -23.38 5.53 -1.84
C GLY A 218 -24.76 6.10 -2.08
N THR A 219 -25.29 5.93 -3.29
CA THR A 219 -26.73 6.04 -3.47
C THR A 219 -27.37 5.15 -2.41
N THR A 220 -28.19 5.77 -1.56
CA THR A 220 -29.12 5.11 -0.63
C THR A 220 -29.48 3.71 -1.14
N PRO A 221 -29.17 2.63 -0.40
CA PRO A 221 -29.83 1.37 -0.66
C PRO A 221 -31.33 1.65 -0.67
N SER A 222 -32.00 1.29 -1.76
CA SER A 222 -33.46 1.25 -1.76
C SER A 222 -33.91 0.51 -0.51
N GLU A 223 -34.78 1.16 0.26
CA GLU A 223 -35.46 0.59 1.41
C GLU A 223 -35.91 -0.84 1.06
N PRO A 224 -35.54 -1.87 1.84
CA PRO A 224 -36.06 -3.19 1.58
C PRO A 224 -37.56 -3.14 1.80
N SER A 225 -38.32 -3.24 0.71
CA SER A 225 -39.76 -3.45 0.74
C SER A 225 -40.04 -4.61 1.70
N SER A 226 -40.82 -4.32 2.74
CA SER A 226 -41.26 -5.28 3.73
C SER A 226 -41.75 -6.58 3.06
N PRO A 227 -41.36 -7.78 3.51
CA PRO A 227 -42.00 -8.98 3.05
C PRO A 227 -43.45 -8.99 3.54
N ALA A 228 -44.39 -8.97 2.60
CA ALA A 228 -45.76 -9.33 2.86
C ALA A 228 -45.80 -10.74 3.45
N GLY A 229 -46.53 -10.89 4.56
CA GLY A 229 -46.60 -12.13 5.33
C GLY A 229 -47.06 -13.31 4.49
N ALA A 230 -46.37 -14.43 4.67
CA ALA A 230 -46.88 -15.75 4.37
C ALA A 230 -46.91 -16.56 5.67
N GLU A 231 -48.10 -17.05 6.01
CA GLU A 231 -48.41 -17.92 7.13
C GLU A 231 -47.67 -19.26 7.08
N PRO A 232 -47.54 -19.96 8.24
CA PRO A 232 -46.77 -21.19 8.36
C PRO A 232 -47.56 -22.38 7.79
N THR A 233 -46.98 -23.10 6.82
CA THR A 233 -47.48 -24.41 6.40
C THR A 233 -46.69 -25.53 7.05
N ALA A 234 -47.44 -26.52 7.54
CA ALA A 234 -47.03 -27.61 8.41
C ALA A 234 -45.96 -28.56 7.83
N ALA A 235 -45.21 -29.16 8.75
CA ALA A 235 -44.28 -30.26 8.51
C ALA A 235 -44.99 -31.57 8.14
N PRO A 236 -44.41 -32.41 7.26
CA PRO A 236 -44.73 -33.82 7.21
C PRO A 236 -43.72 -34.68 7.99
N THR A 237 -44.28 -35.67 8.68
CA THR A 237 -43.62 -36.66 9.53
C THR A 237 -43.35 -37.96 8.75
N SER A 238 -42.13 -38.47 8.93
CA SER A 238 -41.61 -39.87 8.86
C SER A 238 -41.77 -40.78 7.63
N ALA A 239 -40.65 -41.39 7.19
CA ALA A 239 -40.35 -42.84 7.33
C ALA A 239 -38.87 -43.15 6.95
N PRO A 240 -38.24 -44.22 7.49
CA PRO A 240 -36.78 -44.44 7.43
C PRO A 240 -36.29 -45.49 6.40
N ALA A 241 -34.95 -45.54 6.26
CA ALA A 241 -34.06 -46.56 5.67
C ALA A 241 -33.60 -46.33 4.22
N GLN A 242 -32.29 -46.12 4.02
CA GLN A 242 -31.35 -47.20 3.69
C GLN A 242 -29.89 -46.70 3.73
N GLU A 243 -29.02 -47.51 4.32
CA GLU A 243 -27.58 -47.32 4.45
C GLU A 243 -26.86 -47.70 3.14
N PRO A 244 -25.99 -46.84 2.58
CA PRO A 244 -25.00 -47.25 1.60
C PRO A 244 -23.61 -47.43 2.22
N ALA A 245 -22.95 -48.49 1.76
CA ALA A 245 -21.67 -49.03 2.20
C ALA A 245 -20.48 -48.04 2.21
N GLU A 246 -19.58 -48.31 3.17
CA GLU A 246 -18.24 -47.73 3.30
C GLU A 246 -17.47 -47.71 1.97
N THR A 247 -16.95 -46.52 1.64
CA THR A 247 -15.83 -46.37 0.70
C THR A 247 -14.62 -45.90 1.49
N ALA A 248 -13.52 -46.65 1.34
CA ALA A 248 -12.27 -46.46 2.04
C ALA A 248 -11.65 -45.07 1.81
N PRO A 249 -11.00 -44.45 2.81
CA PRO A 249 -10.33 -43.17 2.64
C PRO A 249 -9.05 -43.34 1.82
N SER A 250 -8.92 -42.55 0.75
CA SER A 250 -7.66 -42.35 0.05
C SER A 250 -6.71 -41.51 0.92
N ALA A 251 -5.47 -41.97 1.05
CA ALA A 251 -4.43 -41.30 1.83
C ALA A 251 -4.08 -39.91 1.25
N PRO A 252 -3.75 -38.91 2.09
CA PRO A 252 -3.26 -37.62 1.62
C PRO A 252 -1.82 -37.75 1.08
N SER A 253 -1.61 -37.26 -0.13
CA SER A 253 -0.29 -37.06 -0.72
C SER A 253 0.43 -35.92 0.01
N THR A 254 1.58 -36.22 0.60
CA THR A 254 2.50 -35.23 1.19
C THR A 254 3.08 -34.30 0.12
N PRO A 255 3.13 -32.98 0.32
CA PRO A 255 3.93 -32.09 -0.52
C PRO A 255 5.42 -32.30 -0.27
N SER A 256 6.17 -32.36 -1.35
CA SER A 256 7.63 -32.55 -1.40
C SER A 256 8.38 -31.40 -0.72
N THR A 257 9.16 -31.72 0.32
CA THR A 257 10.14 -30.83 0.94
C THR A 257 11.35 -30.65 0.01
N PRO A 258 11.75 -29.41 -0.39
CA PRO A 258 13.10 -29.18 -0.88
C PRO A 258 14.04 -29.20 0.32
N GLY A 259 14.95 -30.17 0.35
CA GLY A 259 15.95 -30.30 1.41
C GLY A 259 16.92 -29.12 1.42
N ASN A 260 16.90 -28.33 2.48
CA ASN A 260 18.01 -27.49 2.89
C ASN A 260 18.37 -27.83 4.33
N ALA A 261 19.62 -28.24 4.54
CA ALA A 261 20.16 -28.75 5.80
C ALA A 261 19.86 -27.81 6.98
N SER A 262 19.07 -28.26 7.96
CA SER A 262 18.75 -27.44 9.12
C SER A 262 19.99 -27.20 9.99
N GLY A 263 20.39 -25.94 10.14
CA GLY A 263 21.41 -25.55 11.12
C GLY A 263 20.81 -25.47 12.54
N THR A 264 21.65 -25.66 13.57
CA THR A 264 21.27 -25.41 14.97
C THR A 264 21.64 -23.99 15.39
N CYS A 265 20.87 -23.42 16.31
CA CYS A 265 21.08 -22.05 16.81
C CYS A 265 20.57 -21.92 18.25
N THR A 266 21.01 -20.88 18.96
CA THR A 266 20.73 -20.75 20.40
C THR A 266 19.79 -19.57 20.73
N THR A 267 19.83 -18.51 19.94
CA THR A 267 19.07 -17.28 20.21
C THR A 267 17.97 -17.09 19.17
N ASN A 268 16.72 -17.25 19.57
CA ASN A 268 15.57 -17.02 18.71
C ASN A 268 15.57 -15.58 18.16
N GLY A 269 15.27 -15.45 16.86
CA GLY A 269 15.27 -14.18 16.15
C GLY A 269 16.65 -13.70 15.68
N ALA A 270 17.75 -14.37 16.07
CA ALA A 270 19.08 -14.00 15.59
C ALA A 270 19.28 -14.42 14.12
N VAL A 271 19.93 -13.56 13.34
CA VAL A 271 20.46 -13.92 12.02
C VAL A 271 21.72 -14.76 12.22
N VAL A 272 21.72 -15.96 11.65
CA VAL A 272 22.86 -16.87 11.63
C VAL A 272 23.45 -16.85 10.22
N CYS A 273 24.78 -16.80 10.11
CA CYS A 273 25.46 -16.88 8.81
C CYS A 273 26.01 -18.29 8.59
N ASN A 274 25.79 -18.85 7.39
CA ASN A 274 26.46 -20.06 6.92
C ASN A 274 27.43 -19.68 5.79
N GLY A 275 28.60 -19.19 6.18
CA GLY A 275 29.51 -18.50 5.28
C GLY A 275 28.95 -17.15 4.78
N GLU A 276 29.64 -16.54 3.82
CA GLU A 276 29.27 -15.20 3.32
C GLU A 276 28.01 -15.18 2.46
N LYS A 277 27.62 -16.33 1.90
CA LYS A 277 26.60 -16.43 0.86
C LYS A 277 25.23 -16.86 1.36
N GLN A 278 25.13 -17.32 2.61
CA GLN A 278 23.87 -17.81 3.16
C GLN A 278 23.62 -17.24 4.54
N PHE A 279 22.36 -16.94 4.81
CA PHE A 279 21.88 -16.52 6.11
C PHE A 279 20.61 -17.30 6.47
N GLY A 280 20.26 -17.32 7.73
CA GLY A 280 18.98 -17.86 8.17
C GLY A 280 18.57 -17.25 9.50
N LEU A 281 17.26 -17.26 9.78
CA LEU A 281 16.72 -16.80 11.05
C LEU A 281 16.60 -17.99 12.00
N CYS A 282 17.12 -17.83 13.22
CA CYS A 282 16.95 -18.81 14.27
C CYS A 282 15.51 -18.80 14.79
N ASN A 283 14.84 -19.95 14.73
CA ASN A 283 13.52 -20.14 15.32
C ASN A 283 13.45 -21.49 16.06
N ASN A 284 13.35 -21.43 17.38
CA ASN A 284 13.30 -22.55 18.32
C ASN A 284 14.42 -23.58 18.10
N GLY A 285 15.65 -23.10 17.98
CA GLY A 285 16.84 -23.93 17.81
C GLY A 285 17.05 -24.48 16.39
N LYS A 286 16.22 -24.07 15.44
CA LYS A 286 16.29 -24.48 14.02
C LYS A 286 16.53 -23.26 13.13
N VAL A 287 17.34 -23.46 12.08
CA VAL A 287 17.59 -22.45 11.05
C VAL A 287 17.22 -23.01 9.69
N VAL A 288 16.46 -22.23 8.92
CA VAL A 288 16.24 -22.47 7.49
C VAL A 288 17.16 -21.53 6.72
N TRP A 289 18.05 -22.09 5.90
CA TRP A 289 19.04 -21.31 5.15
C TRP A 289 18.49 -20.75 3.84
N GLN A 290 18.82 -19.50 3.59
CA GLN A 290 18.52 -18.74 2.38
C GLN A 290 19.80 -18.08 1.85
N ASP A 291 19.87 -17.85 0.55
CA ASP A 291 21.00 -17.14 -0.05
C ASP A 291 20.91 -15.63 0.25
N VAL A 292 22.07 -15.00 0.46
CA VAL A 292 22.14 -13.55 0.60
C VAL A 292 21.89 -12.87 -0.74
N ALA A 293 21.26 -11.69 -0.71
CA ALA A 293 20.99 -10.93 -1.92
C ALA A 293 22.29 -10.56 -2.68
N ALA A 294 22.19 -10.46 -4.01
CA ALA A 294 23.31 -10.04 -4.85
C ALA A 294 23.89 -8.69 -4.37
N GLY A 295 25.21 -8.64 -4.17
CA GLY A 295 25.92 -7.47 -3.66
C GLY A 295 26.05 -7.38 -2.14
N THR A 296 25.47 -8.33 -1.39
CA THR A 296 25.55 -8.41 0.08
C THR A 296 26.23 -9.69 0.55
N ALA A 297 26.78 -9.70 1.77
CA ALA A 297 27.37 -10.87 2.41
C ALA A 297 26.90 -10.95 3.88
N CYS A 298 26.69 -12.16 4.37
CA CYS A 298 26.42 -12.43 5.79
C CYS A 298 27.76 -12.64 6.51
N VAL A 299 28.12 -11.74 7.42
CA VAL A 299 29.34 -11.84 8.22
C VAL A 299 28.98 -11.53 9.67
N ASN A 300 29.36 -12.40 10.61
CA ASN A 300 29.12 -12.23 12.05
C ASN A 300 27.64 -11.96 12.43
N GLY A 301 26.70 -12.63 11.76
CA GLY A 301 25.26 -12.47 12.03
C GLY A 301 24.65 -11.17 11.47
N VAL A 302 25.36 -10.49 10.56
CA VAL A 302 24.88 -9.26 9.92
C VAL A 302 24.98 -9.40 8.41
N ILE A 303 23.92 -9.04 7.69
CA ILE A 303 23.92 -8.97 6.22
C ILE A 303 24.25 -7.53 5.83
N SER A 304 25.43 -7.33 5.23
CA SER A 304 25.89 -6.02 4.80
C SER A 304 26.35 -6.03 3.35
N LYS A 305 26.46 -4.86 2.72
CA LYS A 305 27.05 -4.77 1.36
C LYS A 305 28.47 -5.33 1.38
N ARG A 306 28.84 -6.12 0.37
CA ARG A 306 30.22 -6.61 0.23
C ARG A 306 31.15 -5.40 0.08
N SER A 307 32.12 -5.26 0.98
CA SER A 307 33.15 -4.23 0.87
C SER A 307 33.90 -4.40 -0.45
N PHE A 308 33.89 -3.36 -1.28
CA PHE A 308 34.66 -3.30 -2.54
C PHE A 308 36.17 -3.16 -2.22
N ASN A 309 36.80 -4.21 -1.73
CA ASN A 309 38.26 -4.30 -1.70
C ASN A 309 38.74 -4.80 -3.07
N GLY A 310 38.84 -3.91 -4.07
CA GLY A 310 39.38 -4.35 -5.35
C GLY A 310 39.24 -3.47 -6.58
N ARG A 311 39.14 -2.13 -6.49
CA ARG A 311 39.54 -1.26 -7.61
C ARG A 311 40.24 -0.02 -7.07
N VAL A 312 41.57 -0.02 -7.14
CA VAL A 312 42.36 1.22 -7.07
C VAL A 312 41.78 2.18 -8.10
N ALA A 313 41.22 3.30 -7.65
CA ALA A 313 40.84 4.38 -8.53
C ALA A 313 42.10 4.87 -9.24
N ARG A 314 42.23 4.59 -10.54
CA ARG A 314 43.29 5.18 -11.36
C ARG A 314 43.09 6.70 -11.33
N PRO A 315 44.10 7.51 -10.95
CA PRO A 315 43.98 8.96 -11.02
C PRO A 315 43.72 9.34 -12.48
N ARG A 316 42.73 10.20 -12.71
CA ARG A 316 42.52 10.80 -14.03
C ARG A 316 43.76 11.64 -14.35
N TYR A 317 44.45 11.28 -15.43
CA TYR A 317 45.53 12.07 -16.01
C TYR A 317 45.00 13.45 -16.40
N VAL A 318 45.45 14.48 -15.69
CA VAL A 318 45.20 15.88 -16.07
C VAL A 318 46.26 16.24 -17.10
N GLY A 319 45.87 16.24 -18.37
CA GLY A 319 46.74 16.72 -19.45
C GLY A 319 47.03 18.20 -19.26
N SER A 320 48.32 18.55 -19.20
CA SER A 320 48.79 19.94 -19.14
C SER A 320 48.24 20.75 -20.32
N ARG A 321 47.53 21.83 -20.02
CA ARG A 321 47.15 22.85 -21.00
C ARG A 321 48.42 23.56 -21.46
N VAL A 322 48.71 23.46 -22.75
CA VAL A 322 49.73 24.27 -23.43
C VAL A 322 49.23 25.71 -23.48
N ALA A 323 50.02 26.64 -22.93
CA ALA A 323 49.80 28.07 -23.06
C ALA A 323 50.19 28.53 -24.46
N VAL A 324 49.29 29.26 -25.13
CA VAL A 324 49.59 29.97 -26.39
C VAL A 324 50.08 31.38 -26.02
N PRO A 325 51.25 31.83 -26.50
CA PRO A 325 51.70 33.19 -26.24
C PRO A 325 50.98 34.17 -27.17
N VAL A 326 50.47 35.26 -26.58
CA VAL A 326 50.01 36.45 -27.30
C VAL A 326 51.25 37.26 -27.67
N VAL A 327 51.45 37.50 -28.96
CA VAL A 327 52.47 38.42 -29.48
C VAL A 327 51.80 39.76 -29.74
N TYR A 328 52.45 40.83 -29.26
CA TYR A 328 52.09 42.24 -29.44
C TYR A 328 52.10 42.68 -30.90
#